data_AF-A0A919SVC8-F1
#
_entry.id   AF-A0A919SVC8-F1
#
_cell.length_a   1.000
_cell.length_b   1.000
_cell.length_c   1.000
_cell.angle_alpha   90.00
_cell.angle_beta   90.00
_cell.angle_gamma   90.00
#
_symmetry.space_group_name_H-M   'P 1'
#
loop_
_entity.id
_entity.type
_entity.pdbx_description
1 polymer ?
#
loop_
_entity_poly.entity_id
_entity_poly.type
_entity_poly.pdbx_seq_one_letter_code
_entity_poly.pdbx_strand_id
1 'polypeptide(L)' 'MAICNGPDLYATARTNPGLVVALIAEAERRFMTEIPLTASGPWDPEAQEAMCAGLAAADELLTAAYRQRIKD' A
#
# COMPACT_ATOMS: atom_id res chain seq x y z
N MET A 1 4.96 -22.07 -8.90
CA MET A 1 5.09 -20.66 -9.33
C MET A 1 3.78 -19.97 -9.01
N ALA A 2 3.75 -19.11 -7.98
CA ALA A 2 2.56 -18.35 -7.65
C ALA A 2 2.45 -17.18 -8.65
N ILE A 3 1.37 -17.15 -9.41
CA ILE A 3 1.01 -16.04 -10.28
C ILE A 3 0.79 -14.84 -9.34
N CYS A 4 1.49 -13.74 -9.55
CA CYS A 4 1.29 -12.52 -8.76
C CYS A 4 -0.18 -12.12 -8.81
N ASN A 5 -0.84 -12.10 -7.65
CA ASN A 5 -2.23 -11.66 -7.46
C ASN A 5 -2.36 -10.12 -7.65
N GLY A 6 -1.90 -9.60 -8.79
CA GLY A 6 -1.88 -8.16 -9.10
C GLY A 6 -3.23 -7.44 -8.96
N PRO A 7 -4.39 -8.04 -9.32
CA PRO A 7 -5.70 -7.41 -9.10
C PRO A 7 -6.07 -7.29 -7.61
N ASP A 8 -5.67 -8.27 -6.81
CA ASP A 8 -6.00 -8.34 -5.37
C ASP A 8 -5.12 -7.40 -4.55
N LEU A 9 -3.89 -7.11 -5.00
CA LEU A 9 -3.00 -6.19 -4.32
C LEU A 9 -3.56 -4.76 -4.28
N TYR A 10 -4.05 -4.24 -5.41
CA TYR A 10 -4.61 -2.88 -5.48
C TYR A 10 -5.99 -2.80 -4.83
N ALA A 11 -6.80 -3.85 -4.95
CA ALA A 11 -8.05 -3.95 -4.20
C ALA A 11 -7.79 -3.93 -2.69
N THR A 12 -6.79 -4.69 -2.22
CA THR A 12 -6.35 -4.72 -0.82
C THR A 12 -5.77 -3.37 -0.39
N ALA A 13 -4.98 -2.69 -1.22
CA ALA A 13 -4.48 -1.35 -0.91
C ALA A 13 -5.63 -0.35 -0.70
N ARG A 14 -6.72 -0.48 -1.46
CA ARG A 14 -7.92 0.36 -1.29
C ARG A 14 -8.75 -0.01 -0.06
N THR A 15 -8.99 -1.31 0.19
CA THR A 15 -9.94 -1.74 1.22
C THR A 15 -9.30 -2.09 2.56
N ASN A 16 -7.99 -2.36 2.58
CA ASN A 16 -7.22 -2.73 3.76
C ASN A 16 -5.74 -2.29 3.63
N PRO A 17 -5.45 -0.98 3.61
CA PRO A 17 -4.09 -0.46 3.46
C PRO A 17 -3.14 -0.92 4.57
N GLY A 18 -3.67 -1.18 5.79
CA GLY A 18 -2.87 -1.68 6.91
C GLY A 18 -2.22 -3.04 6.62
N LEU A 19 -2.91 -3.93 5.89
CA LEU A 19 -2.35 -5.21 5.49
C LEU A 19 -1.20 -5.06 4.50
N VAL A 20 -1.27 -4.07 3.60
CA VAL A 20 -0.18 -3.76 2.66
C VAL A 20 1.04 -3.25 3.41
N VAL A 21 0.85 -2.31 4.34
CA VAL A 21 1.94 -1.74 5.16
C VAL A 21 2.58 -2.81 6.05
N ALA A 22 1.81 -3.75 6.58
CA ALA A 22 2.32 -4.83 7.44
C ALA A 22 3.16 -5.85 6.66
N LEU A 23 2.92 -6.03 5.35
CA LEU A 23 3.51 -7.09 4.55
C LEU A 23 4.55 -6.62 3.53
N ILE A 24 4.51 -5.35 3.13
CA ILE A 24 5.38 -4.77 2.10
C ILE A 24 6.17 -3.60 2.68
N ALA A 25 7.50 -3.70 2.64
CA ALA A 25 8.37 -2.65 3.16
C ALA A 25 8.20 -1.34 2.38
N GLU A 26 8.39 -0.20 3.04
CA GLU A 26 8.27 1.13 2.45
C GLU A 26 9.05 1.29 1.13
N ALA A 27 10.30 0.84 1.11
CA ALA A 27 11.17 0.91 -0.07
C ALA A 27 10.68 0.08 -1.27
N GLU A 28 9.79 -0.89 -1.04
CA GLU A 28 9.20 -1.75 -2.07
C GLU A 28 7.82 -1.25 -2.51
N ARG A 29 7.09 -0.51 -1.66
CA ARG A 29 5.77 0.07 -1.98
C ARG A 29 5.80 1.10 -3.10
N ARG A 30 6.93 1.80 -3.31
CA ARG A 30 7.12 2.72 -4.47
C ARG A 30 6.88 2.04 -5.83
N PHE A 31 7.19 0.75 -5.94
CA PHE A 31 7.00 0.01 -7.19
C PHE A 31 5.51 -0.26 -7.48
N MET A 32 4.63 -0.19 -6.47
CA MET A 32 3.19 -0.29 -6.69
C MET A 32 2.62 0.91 -7.47
N THR A 33 3.29 2.06 -7.43
CA THR A 33 2.86 3.27 -8.13
C THR A 33 3.73 3.61 -9.35
N GLU A 34 4.88 2.96 -9.51
CA GLU A 34 5.86 3.24 -10.56
C GLU A 34 5.89 2.22 -11.72
N ILE A 35 5.21 1.07 -11.62
CA ILE A 35 5.14 0.11 -12.73
C ILE A 35 4.37 0.73 -13.91
N PRO A 36 4.96 0.81 -15.12
CA PRO A 36 4.30 1.38 -16.28
C PRO A 36 2.96 0.70 -16.57
N LEU A 37 1.92 1.53 -16.71
CA LEU A 37 0.51 1.18 -16.92
C LEU A 37 0.21 0.51 -18.27
N THR A 38 1.19 -0.08 -18.94
CA THR A 38 1.05 -0.65 -20.29
C THR A 38 0.08 -1.83 -20.33
N ALA A 39 -0.25 -2.44 -19.18
CA ALA A 39 -1.21 -3.55 -19.10
C ALA A 39 -2.52 -3.24 -18.33
N SER A 40 -2.60 -2.16 -17.54
CA SER A 40 -3.75 -1.89 -16.65
C SER A 40 -4.59 -0.68 -17.03
N GLY A 41 -4.14 0.13 -18.00
CA GLY A 41 -4.77 1.42 -18.31
C GLY A 41 -4.48 2.48 -17.21
N PRO A 42 -4.77 3.76 -17.48
CA PRO A 42 -4.49 4.85 -16.54
C PRO A 42 -5.31 4.69 -15.26
N TRP A 43 -4.67 5.01 -14.12
CA TRP A 43 -5.40 5.16 -12.87
C TRP A 43 -6.31 6.39 -12.96
N ASP A 44 -7.47 6.27 -12.33
CA ASP A 44 -8.24 7.44 -11.96
C ASP A 44 -7.42 8.26 -10.93
N PRO A 45 -7.15 9.56 -11.16
CA PRO A 45 -6.30 10.35 -10.28
C PRO A 45 -6.81 10.41 -8.83
N GLU A 46 -8.13 10.50 -8.62
CA GLU A 46 -8.72 10.54 -7.29
C GLU A 46 -8.54 9.20 -6.57
N ALA A 47 -8.69 8.09 -7.29
CA ALA A 47 -8.42 6.77 -6.74
C ALA A 47 -6.94 6.57 -6.37
N GLN A 48 -6.01 7.15 -7.14
CA GLN A 48 -4.59 7.10 -6.84
C GLN A 48 -4.25 7.91 -5.58
N GLU A 49 -4.75 9.14 -5.48
CA GLU A 49 -4.56 9.99 -4.31
C GLU A 49 -5.16 9.37 -3.05
N ALA A 50 -6.37 8.81 -3.15
CA ALA A 50 -7.03 8.12 -2.04
C ALA A 50 -6.22 6.90 -1.55
N MET A 51 -5.65 6.11 -2.46
CA MET A 51 -4.79 4.99 -2.09
C MET A 51 -3.51 5.48 -1.39
N CYS A 52 -2.83 6.48 -1.96
CA CYS A 52 -1.62 7.06 -1.38
C CYS A 52 -1.86 7.62 0.03
N ALA A 53 -2.97 8.34 0.22
CA ALA A 53 -3.35 8.88 1.53
C ALA A 53 -3.64 7.77 2.56
N GLY A 54 -4.33 6.70 2.14
CA GLY A 54 -4.61 5.54 3.01
C GLY A 54 -3.35 4.82 3.47
N LEU A 55 -2.35 4.67 2.60
CA LEU A 55 -1.06 4.08 2.96
C LEU A 55 -0.28 4.95 3.94
N ALA A 56 -0.26 6.27 3.75
CA ALA A 56 0.43 7.20 4.65
C ALA A 56 -0.16 7.18 6.07
N ALA A 57 -1.49 7.19 6.19
CA ALA A 57 -2.16 7.10 7.49
C ALA A 57 -1.87 5.76 8.20
N ALA A 58 -1.82 4.65 7.45
CA ALA A 58 -1.49 3.34 8.00
C ALA A 58 -0.03 3.27 8.51
N ASP A 59 0.92 3.92 7.83
CA ASP A 59 2.31 4.04 8.28
C ASP A 59 2.44 4.81 9.60
N GLU A 60 1.70 5.91 9.76
CA GLU A 60 1.69 6.69 10.99
C GLU A 60 1.17 5.86 12.17
N LEU A 61 0.09 5.10 11.96
CA LEU A 61 -0.48 4.20 12.96
C LEU A 61 0.49 3.08 13.35
N LEU A 62 1.14 2.45 12.37
CA LEU A 62 2.14 1.42 12.63
C LEU A 62 3.33 1.98 13.42
N THR A 63 3.80 3.17 13.05
CA THR A 63 4.89 3.87 13.75
C THR A 63 4.51 4.20 15.19
N ALA A 64 3.29 4.68 15.42
CA ALA A 64 2.77 4.95 16.75
C ALA A 64 2.68 3.68 17.61
N ALA A 65 2.19 2.58 17.03
CA ALA A 65 2.09 1.28 17.71
C ALA A 65 3.47 0.72 18.10
N TYR A 66 4.47 0.81 17.21
CA TYR A 66 5.85 0.45 17.53
C TYR A 66 6.43 1.28 18.67
N ARG A 67 6.20 2.60 18.65
CA ARG A 67 6.65 3.50 19.72
C ARG A 67 6.01 3.17 21.07
N GLN A 68 4.74 2.76 21.08
CA GLN A 68 4.08 2.34 22.31
C GLN A 68 4.68 1.03 22.84
N ARG A 69 4.89 0.05 21.96
CA ARG A 69 5.46 -1.27 22.31
C ARG A 69 6.89 -1.22 22.86
N ILE A 70 7.68 -0.19 22.53
CA ILE A 70 9.04 0.00 23.06
C ILE A 70 9.02 0.69 24.44
N LYS A 71 7.91 1.35 24.81
CA LYS A 71 7.77 2.06 26.08
C LYS A 71 7.15 1.21 27.20
N ASP A 72 6.39 0.19 26.84
CA ASP A 72 5.82 -0.82 27.75
C ASP A 72 6.86 -1.90 28.12
#